data_AF-A0A2E7V103-F1
#
_entry.id   AF-A0A2E7V103-F1
#
_cell.length_a   1.000
_cell.length_b   1.000
_cell.length_c   1.000
_cell.angle_alpha   90.00
_cell.angle_beta   90.00
_cell.angle_gamma   90.00
#
_symmetry.space_group_name_H-M   'P 1'
#
loop_
_entity.id
_entity.type
_entity.pdbx_description
1 polymer ?
#
loop_
_entity_poly.entity_id
_entity_poly.type
_entity_poly.pdbx_seq_one_letter_code
_entity_poly.pdbx_strand_id
1 'polypeptide(L)' 'MSERSGKIDDYQYALIEQTGLIAIRRPDGSFKMLPGTNDVKAAVRDFIELDSKPSSSEH' A
#
# COMPACT_ATOMS: atom_id res chain seq x y z
N MET A 1 -15.48 -7.05 -11.91
CA MET A 1 -15.17 -5.69 -11.41
C MET A 1 -13.86 -5.80 -10.63
N SER A 2 -12.79 -5.15 -11.07
CA SER A 2 -11.51 -5.19 -10.35
C SER A 2 -11.63 -4.38 -9.06
N GLU A 3 -11.38 -4.99 -7.91
CA GLU A 3 -11.36 -4.30 -6.62
C GLU A 3 -10.26 -3.22 -6.63
N ARG A 4 -10.66 -1.97 -6.87
CA ARG A 4 -9.77 -0.79 -6.90
C ARG A 4 -9.45 -0.25 -5.50
N SER A 5 -10.07 -0.81 -4.46
CA SER A 5 -9.78 -0.51 -3.06
C SER A 5 -9.99 -1.76 -2.22
N GLY A 6 -9.39 -1.81 -1.04
CA GLY A 6 -9.50 -2.96 -0.17
C GLY A 6 -8.67 -2.83 1.09
N LYS A 7 -8.58 -3.94 1.82
CA LYS A 7 -7.71 -4.08 2.99
C LYS A 7 -6.85 -5.33 2.82
N ILE A 8 -5.56 -5.21 3.10
CA ILE A 8 -4.62 -6.33 3.18
C ILE A 8 -3.98 -6.22 4.56
N ASP A 9 -4.14 -7.27 5.38
CA ASP A 9 -3.79 -7.25 6.80
C ASP A 9 -4.49 -6.10 7.54
N ASP A 10 -3.72 -5.17 8.12
CA ASP A 10 -4.21 -3.94 8.76
C ASP A 10 -4.03 -2.68 7.90
N TYR A 11 -3.57 -2.84 6.65
CA TYR A 11 -3.39 -1.73 5.71
C TYR A 11 -4.60 -1.59 4.80
N GLN A 12 -5.14 -0.38 4.70
CA GLN A 12 -6.20 -0.06 3.73
C GLN A 12 -5.58 0.56 2.48
N TYR A 13 -6.11 0.25 1.30
CA TYR A 13 -5.62 0.84 0.06
C TYR A 13 -6.76 1.26 -0.88
N ALA A 14 -6.49 2.26 -1.72
CA ALA A 14 -7.38 2.72 -2.78
C ALA A 14 -6.59 3.26 -3.97
N LEU A 15 -6.96 2.83 -5.18
CA LEU A 15 -6.49 3.38 -6.44
C LEU A 15 -7.28 4.66 -6.76
N ILE A 16 -6.56 5.77 -6.87
CA ILE A 16 -7.07 7.06 -7.30
C ILE A 16 -6.97 7.10 -8.83
N GLU A 17 -8.06 6.79 -9.53
CA GLU A 17 -8.06 6.67 -10.99
C GLU A 17 -7.69 7.98 -11.71
N GLN A 18 -8.01 9.12 -11.10
CA GLN A 18 -7.72 10.43 -11.67
C GLN A 18 -6.21 10.70 -11.77
N THR A 19 -5.42 10.20 -10.82
CA THR A 19 -3.97 10.41 -10.76
C THR A 19 -3.18 9.16 -11.11
N GLY A 20 -3.84 8.00 -11.16
CA GLY A 20 -3.19 6.70 -11.25
C GLY A 20 -2.27 6.46 -10.05
N LEU A 21 -2.63 6.91 -8.84
CA LEU A 21 -1.84 6.65 -7.62
C LEU A 21 -2.58 5.70 -6.71
N ILE A 22 -1.85 4.90 -5.94
CA ILE A 22 -2.40 4.03 -4.91
C ILE A 22 -2.18 4.72 -3.57
N ALA A 23 -3.25 5.13 -2.91
CA ALA A 23 -3.21 5.60 -1.54
C ALA A 23 -3.26 4.39 -0.61
N ILE A 24 -2.32 4.31 0.33
CA ILE A 24 -2.26 3.29 1.38
C ILE A 24 -2.36 4.00 2.74
N ARG A 25 -3.26 3.51 3.59
CA ARG A 25 -3.36 3.87 4.99
C ARG A 25 -2.72 2.76 5.82
N ARG A 26 -1.68 3.13 6.57
CA ARG A 26 -0.99 2.25 7.51
C ARG A 26 -1.85 1.98 8.76
N PRO A 27 -1.57 0.92 9.51
CA PRO A 27 -2.22 0.64 10.79
C PRO A 27 -2.05 1.77 11.82
N ASP A 28 -0.93 2.51 11.78
CA ASP A 28 -0.70 3.66 12.66
C ASP A 28 -1.59 4.88 12.31
N GLY A 29 -2.31 4.81 11.19
CA GLY A 29 -3.15 5.88 10.67
C GLY A 29 -2.45 6.81 9.69
N SER A 30 -1.12 6.74 9.53
CA SER A 30 -0.40 7.47 8.50
C SER A 30 -0.75 7.00 7.09
N PHE A 31 -0.49 7.88 6.11
CA PHE A 31 -0.77 7.62 4.70
C PHE A 31 0.51 7.61 3.88
N LYS A 32 0.57 6.72 2.90
CA LYS A 32 1.61 6.65 1.88
C LYS A 32 0.97 6.60 0.50
N MET A 33 1.54 7.33 -0.45
CA MET A 33 1.16 7.23 -1.86
C MET A 33 2.20 6.41 -2.60
N LEU A 34 1.72 5.45 -3.39
CA LEU A 34 2.53 4.69 -4.34
C LEU A 34 2.14 5.04 -5.78
N PRO A 35 3.06 4.91 -6.74
CA PRO A 35 2.71 4.97 -8.15
C PRO A 35 1.70 3.86 -8.49
N GLY A 36 0.73 4.18 -9.35
CA GLY A 36 -0.22 3.18 -9.85
C GLY A 36 0.48 2.16 -10.73
N THR A 37 0.01 0.93 -10.61
CA THR A 37 0.46 -0.21 -11.38
C THR A 37 -0.74 -1.00 -11.86
N ASN A 38 -0.52 -1.87 -12.84
CA ASN A 38 -1.55 -2.79 -13.34
C ASN A 38 -2.00 -3.79 -12.25
N ASP A 39 -1.08 -4.13 -11.33
CA ASP A 39 -1.30 -5.06 -10.22
C ASP A 39 -1.27 -4.37 -8.85
N VAL A 40 -2.35 -3.64 -8.54
CA VAL A 40 -2.48 -2.86 -7.28
C VAL A 40 -2.27 -3.75 -6.05
N LYS A 41 -2.86 -4.95 -6.00
CA LYS A 41 -2.73 -5.86 -4.86
C LYS A 41 -1.27 -6.32 -4.66
N ALA A 42 -0.52 -6.56 -5.73
CA ALA A 42 0.88 -6.97 -5.63
C ALA A 42 1.75 -5.82 -5.09
N ALA A 43 1.59 -4.60 -5.62
CA ALA A 43 2.33 -3.43 -5.14
C ALA A 43 2.04 -3.09 -3.68
N VAL A 44 0.77 -3.22 -3.25
CA VAL A 44 0.41 -3.00 -1.84
C VAL A 44 1.05 -4.06 -0.94
N ARG A 45 1.08 -5.34 -1.36
CA ARG A 45 1.75 -6.41 -0.58
C ARG A 45 3.25 -6.19 -0.46
N ASP A 46 3.91 -5.84 -1.56
CA ASP A 46 5.35 -5.56 -1.59
C ASP A 46 5.70 -4.40 -0.65
N PHE A 47 4.89 -3.33 -0.70
CA PHE A 47 5.00 -2.22 0.24
C PHE A 47 4.82 -2.65 1.70
N ILE A 48 3.77 -3.42 2.02
CA ILE A 48 3.52 -3.89 3.39
C ILE A 48 4.70 -4.72 3.90
N GLU A 49 5.27 -5.58 3.07
CA GLU A 49 6.43 -6.39 3.44
C GLU A 49 7.65 -5.51 3.75
N LEU A 50 7.90 -4.47 2.95
CA LEU A 50 8.99 -3.52 3.18
C LEU A 50 8.75 -2.62 4.40
N ASP A 51 7.50 -2.19 4.62
CA ASP A 51 7.11 -1.27 5.68
C ASP A 51 7.03 -1.95 7.05
N SER A 52 6.59 -3.21 7.07
CA SER A 52 6.45 -4.01 8.30
C SER A 52 7.75 -4.66 8.73
N LYS A 53 8.79 -4.67 7.87
CA LYS A 53 10.14 -5.05 8.29
C LYS A 53 10.59 -3.99 9.30
N PRO A 54 10.79 -4.34 10.59
CA PRO A 54 11.45 -3.43 11.50
C PRO A 54 12.78 -3.10 10.85
N SER A 55 13.09 -1.81 10.72
CA SER A 55 14.38 -1.38 10.22
C SER A 55 15.44 -2.06 11.08
N SER A 56 16.00 -3.18 10.63
CA SER A 56 17.17 -3.81 11.22
C SER A 56 18.37 -2.92 10.89
N SER A 57 18.34 -1.71 11.44
CA SER A 57 19.53 -0.93 11.73
C SER A 57 20.02 -1.41 13.09
N GLU A 58 20.61 -2.61 13.10
CA GLU A 58 21.53 -3.00 14.17
C GLU A 58 22.93 -3.08 13.57
N HIS A 59 23.73 -2.09 13.97
CA HIS A 59 25.20 -2.03 14.14
C HIS A 59 26.13 -2.70 13.11
#